data_AF-A0A2M6WKK9-F1
#
_entry.id   AF-A0A2M6WKK9-F1
#
_cell.length_a   1.000
_cell.length_b   1.000
_cell.length_c   1.000
_cell.angle_alpha   90.00
_cell.angle_beta   90.00
_cell.angle_gamma   90.00
#
_symmetry.space_group_name_H-M   'P 1'
#
loop_
_entity.id
_entity.type
_entity.pdbx_description
1 polymer ?
#
loop_
_entity_poly.entity_id
_entity_poly.type
_entity_poly.pdbx_seq_one_letter_code
_entity_poly.pdbx_strand_id
1 'polypeptide(L)'
;MYLSYLMGAKEILDKELTTHNIEIIGKTKSGSRKLKIPSESIEAYRDLIRIKMTPGFWNEFLDKNEVYFIFKLEKGEVKEYILSPENEQEIDNLCAGLNNELPSKSANVYKFISENEFYHDFMMEYYRKMIER
;
A
#
# COMPACT_ATOMS: atom_id res chain seq x y z
N MET A 1 7.81 3.40 -12.23
CA MET A 1 7.05 2.16 -12.01
C MET A 1 6.88 1.98 -10.52
N TYR A 2 5.67 1.63 -10.09
CA TYR A 2 5.34 1.38 -8.69
C TYR A 2 5.05 -0.10 -8.46
N LEU A 3 5.28 -0.56 -7.23
CA LEU A 3 4.83 -1.84 -6.72
C LEU A 3 3.64 -1.62 -5.79
N SER A 4 2.67 -2.53 -5.81
CA SER A 4 1.53 -2.50 -4.89
C SER A 4 1.03 -3.89 -4.54
N TYR A 5 0.65 -4.08 -3.29
CA TYR A 5 0.04 -5.28 -2.74
C TYR A 5 -1.42 -4.92 -2.43
N LEU A 6 -2.27 -5.18 -3.42
CA LEU A 6 -3.66 -4.76 -3.41
C LEU A 6 -4.54 -5.71 -2.59
N MET A 7 -4.85 -5.29 -1.37
CA MET A 7 -5.80 -5.94 -0.45
C MET A 7 -7.17 -5.25 -0.47
N GLY A 8 -8.20 -5.90 0.09
CA GLY A 8 -9.50 -5.24 0.31
C GLY A 8 -10.23 -4.77 -0.95
N ALA A 9 -9.87 -5.30 -2.13
CA ALA A 9 -10.23 -4.72 -3.42
C ALA A 9 -11.12 -5.63 -4.27
N LYS A 10 -12.05 -6.35 -3.64
CA LYS A 10 -12.97 -7.29 -4.33
C LYS A 10 -13.78 -6.63 -5.46
N GLU A 11 -14.07 -5.34 -5.35
CA GLU A 11 -14.85 -4.56 -6.32
C GLU A 11 -14.00 -3.97 -7.47
N ILE A 12 -12.66 -4.05 -7.36
CA ILE A 12 -11.74 -3.67 -8.45
C ILE A 12 -11.53 -4.91 -9.30
N LEU A 13 -12.07 -4.93 -10.51
CA LEU A 13 -11.90 -6.06 -11.42
C LEU A 13 -10.52 -6.03 -12.06
N ASP A 14 -9.97 -7.21 -12.37
CA ASP A 14 -8.66 -7.29 -13.03
C ASP A 14 -8.64 -6.57 -14.38
N LYS A 15 -9.76 -6.56 -15.10
CA LYS A 15 -9.91 -5.84 -16.37
C LYS A 15 -9.73 -4.34 -16.21
N GLU A 16 -10.11 -3.77 -15.07
CA GLU A 16 -9.95 -2.34 -14.79
C GLU A 16 -8.47 -2.01 -14.58
N LEU A 17 -7.73 -2.90 -13.92
CA LEU A 17 -6.28 -2.78 -13.78
C LEU A 17 -5.58 -2.88 -15.15
N THR A 18 -5.91 -3.91 -15.94
CA THR A 18 -5.23 -4.13 -17.23
C THR A 18 -5.59 -3.08 -18.29
N THR A 19 -6.78 -2.46 -18.22
CA THR A 19 -7.16 -1.32 -19.09
C THR A 19 -6.23 -0.13 -18.90
N HIS A 20 -5.64 0.02 -17.72
CA HIS A 20 -4.64 1.03 -17.40
C HIS A 20 -3.20 0.51 -17.47
N ASN A 21 -2.94 -0.59 -18.21
CA ASN A 21 -1.61 -1.21 -18.33
C ASN A 21 -0.99 -1.63 -16.99
N ILE A 22 -1.80 -1.86 -15.96
CA ILE A 22 -1.32 -2.34 -14.65
C ILE A 22 -1.17 -3.86 -14.74
N GLU A 23 0.03 -4.35 -14.46
CA GLU A 23 0.36 -5.78 -14.54
C GLU A 23 0.06 -6.46 -13.21
N ILE A 24 -0.69 -7.57 -13.25
CA ILE A 24 -0.91 -8.45 -12.09
C ILE A 24 0.13 -9.56 -12.14
N ILE A 25 1.18 -9.44 -11.32
CA ILE A 25 2.31 -10.39 -11.29
C ILE A 25 2.12 -11.53 -10.28
N GLY A 26 1.08 -11.45 -9.45
CA GLY A 26 0.75 -12.52 -8.52
C GLY A 26 -0.61 -12.35 -7.87
N LYS A 27 -1.19 -13.47 -7.43
CA LYS A 27 -2.44 -13.52 -6.68
C LYS A 27 -2.30 -14.47 -5.50
N THR A 28 -2.80 -14.07 -4.34
CA THR A 28 -2.89 -14.95 -3.17
C THR A 28 -4.16 -15.78 -3.19
N LYS A 29 -4.22 -16.82 -2.34
CA LYS A 29 -5.44 -17.62 -2.14
C LYS A 29 -6.62 -16.79 -1.63
N SER A 30 -6.36 -15.71 -0.91
CA SER A 30 -7.39 -14.77 -0.41
C SER A 30 -7.86 -13.75 -1.47
N GLY A 31 -7.26 -13.75 -2.67
CA GLY A 31 -7.62 -12.84 -3.76
C GLY A 31 -6.85 -11.51 -3.77
N SER A 32 -5.90 -11.30 -2.85
CA SER A 32 -4.99 -10.15 -2.90
C SER A 32 -4.09 -10.24 -4.13
N ARG A 33 -3.73 -9.09 -4.71
CA ARG A 33 -2.95 -9.02 -5.95
C ARG A 33 -1.63 -8.29 -5.74
N LYS A 34 -0.56 -8.82 -6.32
CA LYS A 34 0.74 -8.15 -6.43
C LYS A 34 0.81 -7.47 -7.78
N LEU A 35 1.07 -6.17 -7.81
CA LEU A 35 0.94 -5.32 -8.99
C LEU A 35 2.25 -4.63 -9.35
N LYS A 36 2.47 -4.44 -10.66
CA LYS A 36 3.38 -3.44 -11.21
C LYS A 36 2.57 -2.38 -11.94
N ILE A 37 2.76 -1.12 -11.55
CA ILE A 37 1.98 0.01 -12.06
C ILE A 37 2.91 0.94 -12.83
N PRO A 38 2.69 1.15 -14.14
CA PRO A 38 3.39 2.18 -14.90
C PRO A 38 3.21 3.56 -14.26
N SER A 39 4.21 4.43 -14.33
CA SER A 39 4.15 5.73 -13.66
C SER A 39 3.05 6.62 -14.24
N GLU A 40 2.80 6.51 -15.54
CA GLU A 40 1.72 7.18 -16.27
C GLU A 40 0.31 6.72 -15.82
N SER A 41 0.21 5.55 -15.19
CA SER A 41 -1.07 4.95 -14.75
C SER A 41 -1.35 5.15 -13.27
N ILE A 42 -0.46 5.81 -12.53
CA ILE A 42 -0.57 5.87 -11.07
C ILE A 42 -1.81 6.62 -10.60
N GLU A 43 -2.19 7.70 -11.26
CA GLU A 43 -3.40 8.46 -10.89
C GLU A 43 -4.68 7.64 -11.13
N ALA A 44 -4.75 6.93 -12.26
CA ALA A 44 -5.86 6.01 -12.51
C ALA A 44 -5.95 4.89 -11.47
N TYR A 45 -4.79 4.36 -11.03
CA TYR A 45 -4.74 3.39 -9.94
C TYR A 45 -5.25 3.99 -8.62
N ARG A 46 -4.79 5.19 -8.24
CA ARG A 46 -5.23 5.88 -7.01
C ARG A 46 -6.76 6.09 -7.01
N ASP A 47 -7.32 6.47 -8.15
CA ASP A 47 -8.77 6.64 -8.30
C ASP A 47 -9.55 5.34 -8.09
N LEU A 48 -9.06 4.22 -8.63
CA LEU A 48 -9.65 2.91 -8.37
C LEU A 48 -9.63 2.59 -6.87
N ILE A 49 -8.52 2.85 -6.17
CA ILE A 49 -8.42 2.60 -4.73
C ILE A 49 -9.41 3.48 -3.94
N ARG A 50 -9.42 4.79 -4.18
CA ARG A 50 -10.34 5.72 -3.49
C ARG A 50 -11.80 5.27 -3.61
N ILE A 51 -12.22 4.95 -4.84
CA ILE A 51 -13.61 4.66 -5.16
C ILE A 51 -13.98 3.25 -4.70
N LYS A 52 -13.16 2.25 -5.00
CA LYS A 52 -13.56 0.83 -4.98
C LYS A 52 -12.86 -0.04 -3.95
N MET A 53 -11.83 0.45 -3.25
CA MET A 53 -11.34 -0.27 -2.08
C MET A 53 -12.48 -0.41 -1.07
N THR A 54 -12.57 -1.57 -0.43
CA THR A 54 -13.56 -1.85 0.61
C THR A 54 -13.23 -1.01 1.85
N PRO A 55 -14.21 -0.40 2.54
CA PRO A 55 -13.99 0.18 3.86
C PRO A 55 -13.37 -0.83 4.84
N GLY A 56 -12.55 -0.35 5.76
CA GLY A 56 -11.81 -1.18 6.71
C GLY A 56 -10.45 -1.67 6.19
N PHE A 57 -10.00 -1.17 5.04
CA PHE A 57 -8.71 -1.54 4.44
C PHE A 57 -7.86 -0.31 4.12
N TRP A 58 -6.58 -0.57 3.92
CA TRP A 58 -5.67 0.36 3.25
C TRP A 58 -5.04 -0.32 2.05
N ASN A 59 -4.48 0.48 1.16
CA ASN A 59 -3.53 0.03 0.17
C ASN A 59 -2.29 0.90 0.21
N GLU A 60 -1.14 0.24 0.23
CA GLU A 60 0.14 0.86 0.01
C GLU A 60 0.68 0.57 -1.39
N PHE A 61 1.40 1.55 -1.94
CA PHE A 61 2.15 1.41 -3.17
C PHE A 61 3.41 2.26 -3.11
N LEU A 62 4.46 1.86 -3.80
CA LEU A 62 5.76 2.50 -3.66
C LEU A 62 6.60 2.44 -4.93
N ASP A 63 7.41 3.46 -5.14
CA ASP A 63 8.53 3.44 -6.06
C ASP A 63 9.84 3.69 -5.31
N LYS A 64 10.93 3.97 -6.03
CA LYS A 64 12.25 4.19 -5.45
C LYS A 64 12.37 5.49 -4.64
N ASN A 65 11.39 6.38 -4.72
CA ASN A 65 11.44 7.71 -4.12
C ASN A 65 10.47 7.82 -2.93
N GLU A 66 9.24 7.34 -3.11
CA GLU A 66 8.17 7.51 -2.12
C GLU A 66 7.36 6.22 -1.88
N VAL A 67 6.89 6.06 -0.64
CA VAL A 67 5.90 5.05 -0.23
C VAL A 67 4.60 5.78 0.10
N TYR A 68 3.51 5.37 -0.53
CA TYR A 68 2.21 6.00 -0.41
C TYR A 68 1.24 5.06 0.30
N PHE A 69 0.34 5.65 1.07
CA PHE A 69 -0.77 4.94 1.71
C PHE A 69 -2.08 5.63 1.34
N ILE A 70 -3.08 4.82 1.00
CA ILE A 70 -4.48 5.24 0.92
C ILE A 70 -5.25 4.36 1.91
N PHE A 71 -5.81 4.98 2.93
CA PHE A 71 -6.67 4.34 3.91
C PHE A 71 -8.12 4.61 3.57
N LYS A 72 -8.99 3.59 3.69
CA LYS A 72 -10.44 3.77 3.67
C LYS A 72 -11.02 3.20 4.95
N LEU A 73 -11.36 4.10 5.86
CA LEU A 73 -11.86 3.75 7.19
C LEU A 73 -13.26 3.13 7.10
N GLU A 74 -13.72 2.49 8.17
CA GLU A 74 -15.01 1.78 8.26
C GLU A 74 -16.22 2.60 7.78
N LYS A 75 -16.20 3.93 7.99
CA LYS A 75 -17.26 4.84 7.56
C LYS A 75 -17.12 5.34 6.12
N GLY A 76 -16.13 4.83 5.37
CA GLY A 76 -15.82 5.22 4.00
C GLY A 76 -14.95 6.47 3.87
N GLU A 77 -14.53 7.10 4.98
CA GLU A 77 -13.58 8.21 4.97
C GLU A 77 -12.24 7.75 4.36
N VAL A 78 -11.72 8.54 3.42
CA VAL A 78 -10.44 8.28 2.77
C VAL A 78 -9.38 9.21 3.35
N LYS A 79 -8.22 8.64 3.73
CA LYS A 79 -7.03 9.39 4.13
C LYS A 79 -5.84 8.95 3.29
N GLU A 80 -5.01 9.90 2.88
CA GLU A 80 -3.83 9.64 2.04
C GLU A 80 -2.58 10.22 2.68
N TYR A 81 -1.48 9.46 2.62
CA TYR A 81 -0.19 9.88 3.14
C TYR A 81 0.93 9.49 2.17
N ILE A 82 1.95 10.33 2.12
CA ILE A 82 3.29 9.96 1.69
C ILE A 82 4.07 9.66 2.97
N LEU A 83 4.59 8.44 3.11
CA LEU A 83 5.27 8.01 4.32
C LEU A 83 6.54 8.84 4.56
N SER A 84 6.66 9.36 5.77
CA SER A 84 7.79 10.16 6.22
C SER A 84 8.03 9.90 7.71
N PRO A 85 9.23 10.18 8.26
CA PRO A 85 9.48 10.05 9.69
C PRO A 85 8.49 10.84 10.56
N GLU A 86 7.98 11.96 10.06
CA GLU A 86 7.09 12.86 10.79
C GLU A 86 5.67 12.30 10.96
N ASN A 87 5.18 11.51 10.00
CA ASN A 87 3.83 10.94 10.01
C ASN A 87 3.78 9.42 10.23
N GLU A 88 4.93 8.78 10.42
CA GLU A 88 5.03 7.34 10.54
C GLU A 88 4.20 6.77 11.69
N GLN A 89 4.20 7.44 12.85
CA GLN A 89 3.40 7.01 14.00
C GLN A 89 1.90 7.07 13.70
N GLU A 90 1.45 8.06 12.93
CA GLU A 90 0.03 8.15 12.53
C GLU A 90 -0.34 7.01 11.59
N ILE A 91 0.52 6.71 10.61
CA ILE A 91 0.34 5.59 9.68
C ILE A 91 0.31 4.26 10.43
N ASP A 92 1.24 4.04 11.37
CA ASP A 92 1.27 2.83 12.22
C ASP A 92 -0.01 2.70 13.06
N ASN A 93 -0.48 3.79 13.66
CA ASN A 93 -1.75 3.80 14.40
C ASN A 93 -2.94 3.42 13.50
N LEU A 94 -2.97 3.89 12.26
CA LEU A 94 -4.03 3.56 11.30
C LEU A 94 -3.96 2.08 10.89
N CYS A 95 -2.77 1.57 10.57
CA CYS A 95 -2.56 0.14 10.26
C CYS A 95 -2.97 -0.75 11.43
N ALA A 96 -2.51 -0.46 12.65
CA ALA A 96 -2.85 -1.20 13.86
C ALA A 96 -4.37 -1.16 14.14
N GLY A 97 -4.99 0.02 14.01
CA GLY A 97 -6.43 0.18 14.19
C GLY A 97 -7.26 -0.67 13.21
N LEU A 98 -6.85 -0.74 11.94
CA LEU A 98 -7.54 -1.57 10.94
C LEU A 98 -7.29 -3.08 11.14
N ASN A 99 -6.18 -3.47 11.76
CA ASN A 99 -5.87 -4.87 12.09
C ASN A 99 -6.39 -5.30 13.47
N ASN A 100 -7.02 -4.41 14.24
CA ASN A 100 -7.36 -4.62 15.67
C ASN A 100 -6.13 -4.98 16.53
N GLU A 101 -4.99 -4.38 16.21
CA GLU A 101 -3.72 -4.52 16.93
C GLU A 101 -3.43 -3.27 17.76
N LEU A 102 -2.50 -3.41 18.72
CA LEU A 102 -1.98 -2.25 19.44
C LEU A 102 -0.88 -1.59 18.61
N PRO A 103 -0.88 -0.24 18.48
CA PRO A 103 0.20 0.45 17.78
C PRO A 103 1.56 0.24 18.44
N SER A 104 2.62 0.29 17.64
CA SER A 104 3.99 0.24 18.13
C SER A 104 4.37 1.59 18.77
N LYS A 105 5.10 1.54 19.89
CA LYS A 105 5.69 2.74 20.51
C LYS A 105 6.88 3.31 19.74
N SER A 106 7.47 2.49 18.87
CA SER A 106 8.58 2.85 17.98
C SER A 106 8.20 2.37 16.59
N ALA A 107 7.18 3.00 16.02
CA ALA A 107 6.76 2.73 14.66
C ALA A 107 7.98 2.81 13.73
N ASN A 108 8.15 1.81 12.88
CA ASN A 108 9.08 1.84 11.76
C ASN A 108 8.35 1.16 10.59
N VAL A 109 7.54 1.95 9.90
CA VAL A 109 6.65 1.47 8.84
C VAL A 109 7.48 1.05 7.62
N TYR A 110 8.63 1.68 7.38
CA TYR A 110 9.58 1.22 6.37
C TYR A 110 10.02 -0.22 6.62
N LYS A 111 10.38 -0.54 7.86
CA LYS A 111 10.74 -1.90 8.27
C LYS A 111 9.55 -2.85 8.11
N PHE A 112 8.38 -2.48 8.60
CA PHE A 112 7.15 -3.27 8.46
C PHE A 112 6.86 -3.63 6.99
N ILE A 113 6.94 -2.67 6.06
CA ILE A 113 6.75 -2.94 4.63
C ILE A 113 7.85 -3.85 4.08
N SER A 114 9.10 -3.70 4.53
CA SER A 114 10.22 -4.55 4.10
C SER A 114 10.12 -6.01 4.55
N GLU A 115 9.31 -6.31 5.57
CA GLU A 115 9.06 -7.68 6.04
C GLU A 115 8.10 -8.45 5.11
N ASN A 116 7.39 -7.74 4.22
CA ASN A 116 6.63 -8.38 3.15
C ASN A 116 7.57 -8.82 2.02
N GLU A 117 7.65 -10.14 1.78
CA GLU A 117 8.49 -10.75 0.75
C GLU A 117 8.34 -10.10 -0.64
N PHE A 118 7.15 -9.58 -0.97
CA PHE A 118 6.93 -8.94 -2.25
C PHE A 118 7.73 -7.64 -2.43
N TYR A 119 7.90 -6.88 -1.34
CA TYR A 119 8.62 -5.61 -1.36
C TYR A 119 10.05 -5.74 -0.86
N HIS A 120 10.40 -6.84 -0.18
CA HIS A 120 11.64 -6.99 0.59
C HIS A 120 12.89 -6.51 -0.17
N ASP A 121 13.18 -7.12 -1.32
CA ASP A 121 14.38 -6.79 -2.09
C ASP A 121 14.39 -5.34 -2.55
N PHE A 122 13.23 -4.83 -3.02
CA PHE A 122 13.08 -3.45 -3.46
C PHE A 122 13.30 -2.45 -2.30
N MET A 123 12.72 -2.74 -1.13
CA MET A 123 12.86 -1.92 0.06
C MET A 123 14.30 -1.92 0.58
N MET A 124 14.98 -3.06 0.56
CA MET A 124 16.38 -3.19 0.95
C MET A 124 17.35 -2.52 -0.03
N GLU A 125 16.97 -2.35 -1.29
CA GLU A 125 17.73 -1.62 -2.31
C GLU A 125 17.60 -0.10 -2.14
N TYR A 126 16.37 0.41 -1.99
CA TYR A 126 16.12 1.86 -2.05
C TYR A 126 15.89 2.54 -0.69
N TYR A 127 15.46 1.80 0.34
CA TYR A 127 15.05 2.35 1.64
C TYR A 127 15.83 1.83 2.85
N ARG A 128 16.94 1.11 2.64
CA ARG A 128 17.74 0.50 3.72
C ARG A 128 18.01 1.43 4.90
N LYS A 129 18.44 2.67 4.63
CA LYS A 129 18.73 3.67 5.68
C LYS A 129 17.51 4.00 6.55
N MET A 130 16.32 4.02 5.95
CA MET A 130 15.07 4.28 6.67
C MET A 130 14.63 3.07 7.50
N ILE A 131 14.93 1.87 7.00
CA ILE A 131 14.63 0.60 7.69
C ILE A 131 15.53 0.41 8.92
N GLU A 132 16.81 0.77 8.81
CA GLU A 132 17.84 0.56 9.84
C GLU A 132 17.96 1.69 10.88
N ARG A 133 17.09 2.71 10.84
CA ARG A 133 17.10 3.82 11.81
C ARG A 133 16.64 3.37 13.20
#